data_AF-A0A368EYZ3-F1
#
_entry.id   AF-A0A368EYZ3-F1
#
_cell.length_a   1.000
_cell.length_b   1.000
_cell.length_c   1.000
_cell.angle_alpha   90.00
_cell.angle_beta   90.00
_cell.angle_gamma   90.00
#
_symmetry.space_group_name_H-M   'P 1'
#
loop_
_entity.id
_entity.type
_entity.pdbx_description
1 polymer ?
#
loop_
_entity_poly.entity_id
_entity_poly.type
_entity_poly.pdbx_seq_one_letter_code
_entity_poly.pdbx_strand_id
1 'polypeptide(L)' 'MSSIGTGYDLAASTFSPDGRIFQIEYAQKAVDNSGTMIALRGKNGVVTAVDKVITSKMYEE' A
#
# COMPACT_ATOMS: atom_id res chain seq x y z
N MET A 1 0.07 -9.70 17.05
CA MET A 1 -1.09 -9.36 16.19
C MET A 1 -2.29 -10.03 16.81
N SER A 2 -3.26 -9.28 17.33
CA SER A 2 -4.53 -9.88 17.75
C SER A 2 -5.20 -10.40 16.49
N SER A 3 -5.33 -11.72 16.37
CA SER A 3 -6.06 -12.39 15.28
C SER A 3 -7.56 -12.11 15.43
N ILE A 4 -7.98 -10.88 15.13
CA ILE A 4 -9.40 -10.45 15.13
C ILE A 4 -10.06 -10.82 13.78
N GLY A 5 -9.27 -11.22 12.79
CA GLY A 5 -9.70 -11.46 11.40
C GLY A 5 -10.48 -12.75 11.15
N THR A 6 -10.88 -13.57 12.14
CA THR A 6 -11.55 -14.84 11.84
C THR A 6 -12.89 -14.62 11.12
N GLY A 7 -12.86 -14.69 9.78
CA GLY A 7 -14.00 -14.58 8.87
C GLY A 7 -14.26 -13.19 8.28
N TYR A 8 -13.89 -12.11 8.98
CA TYR A 8 -14.21 -10.74 8.56
C TYR A 8 -13.17 -10.10 7.64
N ASP A 9 -12.01 -10.72 7.50
CA ASP A 9 -10.93 -10.24 6.66
C ASP A 9 -10.91 -10.89 5.27
N LEU A 10 -11.85 -11.78 4.94
CA LEU A 10 -11.79 -12.55 3.71
C LEU A 10 -12.27 -11.80 2.46
N ALA A 11 -13.10 -10.76 2.63
CA ALA A 11 -13.69 -10.01 1.53
C ALA A 11 -13.72 -8.51 1.82
N ALA A 12 -13.49 -7.69 0.78
CA ALA A 12 -13.52 -6.23 0.89
C ALA A 12 -14.93 -5.65 1.12
N SER A 13 -15.97 -6.44 0.88
CA SER A 13 -17.37 -6.07 1.14
C SER A 13 -17.85 -6.41 2.55
N THR A 14 -16.99 -6.98 3.40
CA THR A 14 -17.35 -7.42 4.75
C THR A 14 -16.81 -6.43 5.78
N PHE A 15 -17.70 -5.89 6.61
CA PHE A 15 -17.33 -5.11 7.79
C PHE A 15 -17.03 -6.05 8.97
N SER A 16 -15.99 -5.73 9.72
CA SER A 16 -15.72 -6.34 11.02
C SER A 16 -16.71 -5.81 12.09
N PRO A 17 -16.80 -6.47 13.27
CA PRO A 17 -17.66 -6.01 14.37
C PRO A 17 -17.34 -4.60 14.88
N ASP A 18 -16.11 -4.12 14.68
CA ASP A 18 -15.66 -2.76 14.98
C ASP A 18 -15.79 -1.79 13.79
N GLY A 19 -16.47 -2.19 12.71
CA GLY A 19 -16.81 -1.33 11.58
C GLY A 19 -15.66 -1.06 10.60
N ARG A 20 -14.64 -1.93 10.57
CA ARG A 20 -13.46 -1.79 9.72
C ARG A 20 -13.52 -2.75 8.54
N ILE A 21 -12.72 -2.45 7.51
CA ILE A 21 -12.52 -3.33 6.36
C ILE A 21 -11.06 -3.76 6.38
N PHE A 22 -10.79 -4.94 6.94
CA PHE A 22 -9.41 -5.41 7.11
C PHE A 22 -8.65 -5.58 5.79
N GLN A 23 -9.35 -5.88 4.68
CA GLN A 23 -8.74 -5.93 3.35
C GLN A 23 -8.13 -4.59 2.90
N ILE A 24 -8.73 -3.45 3.28
CA ILE A 24 -8.17 -2.12 2.98
C ILE A 24 -6.89 -1.89 3.80
N GLU A 25 -6.87 -2.34 5.06
CA GLU A 25 -5.69 -2.22 5.91
C GLU A 25 -4.54 -3.09 5.43
N TYR A 26 -4.85 -4.28 4.90
CA TYR A 26 -3.84 -5.13 4.26
C TYR A 26 -3.30 -4.50 2.97
N ALA A 27 -4.16 -3.87 2.17
CA ALA A 27 -3.72 -3.10 1.00
C ALA A 27 -2.81 -1.94 1.42
N GLN A 28 -3.16 -1.20 2.48
CA GLN A 28 -2.29 -0.14 3.02
C GLN A 28 -0.94 -0.70 3.45
N LYS A 29 -0.92 -1.84 4.15
CA LYS A 29 0.32 -2.49 4.55
C LYS A 29 1.18 -2.95 3.36
N ALA A 30 0.57 -3.33 2.24
CA ALA A 30 1.30 -3.61 1.01
C ALA A 30 1.93 -2.35 0.42
N VAL A 31 1.23 -1.20 0.47
CA VAL A 31 1.76 0.11 0.06
C VAL A 31 2.91 0.55 0.97
N ASP A 32 2.78 0.37 2.29
CA ASP A 32 3.80 0.73 3.28
C ASP A 32 5.11 -0.07 3.09
N ASN A 33 5.03 -1.27 2.51
CA ASN A 33 6.19 -2.10 2.17
C ASN A 33 6.78 -1.80 0.78
N SER A 34 6.22 -0.85 0.03
CA SER A 34 6.69 -0.47 -1.30
C SER A 34 7.83 0.55 -1.26
N GLY A 35 8.45 0.81 -2.42
CA GLY A 35 9.45 1.86 -2.56
C GLY A 35 8.89 3.24 -2.27
N THR A 36 9.73 4.14 -1.74
CA THR A 36 9.30 5.50 -1.40
C THR A 36 9.03 6.32 -2.67
N MET A 37 7.90 7.01 -2.71
CA MET A 37 7.55 7.95 -3.78
C MET A 37 7.13 9.29 -3.18
N ILE A 38 7.59 10.38 -3.79
CA ILE A 38 7.18 11.74 -3.44
C ILE A 38 6.70 12.49 -4.69
N ALA A 39 5.82 13.45 -4.47
CA ALA A 39 5.36 14.37 -5.49
C ALA A 39 5.32 15.80 -4.94
N LEU A 40 5.79 16.75 -5.75
CA LEU A 40 5.80 18.17 -5.44
C LEU A 40 4.95 18.91 -6.47
N ARG A 41 3.90 19.58 -6.02
CA ARG A 41 3.06 20.44 -6.86
C ARG A 41 3.69 21.84 -6.94
N GLY A 42 4.06 22.27 -8.14
CA GLY A 42 4.45 23.65 -8.45
C GLY A 42 3.30 24.47 -9.03
N LYS A 43 3.59 25.74 -9.37
CA LYS A 43 2.60 26.66 -9.96
C LYS A 43 2.05 26.18 -11.31
N ASN A 44 2.92 25.59 -12.14
CA ASN A 44 2.63 25.23 -13.52
C ASN A 44 2.81 23.73 -13.82
N GLY A 45 2.92 22.88 -12.80
CA GLY A 45 3.17 21.46 -13.00
C GLY A 45 3.39 20.67 -11.72
N VAL A 46 3.69 19.40 -11.88
CA VAL A 46 4.00 18.46 -10.79
C VAL A 46 5.32 17.77 -11.11
N VAL A 47 6.18 17.64 -10.11
CA VAL A 47 7.41 16.86 -10.19
C VAL A 47 7.23 15.64 -9.30
N THR A 48 7.51 14.45 -9.81
CA THR A 48 7.48 13.20 -9.05
C THR A 48 8.88 12.60 -8.98
N ALA A 49 9.21 12.01 -7.84
CA ALA A 49 10.43 11.22 -7.66
C ALA A 49 10.07 9.90 -6.98
N VAL A 50 10.72 8.83 -7.41
CA VAL A 50 10.50 7.48 -6.88
C VAL A 50 11.85 6.82 -6.62
N ASP A 51 11.93 6.11 -5.51
CA ASP A 51 13.04 5.20 -5.24
C ASP A 51 12.83 3.89 -6.03
N LYS A 52 13.56 3.74 -7.14
CA LYS A 52 13.51 2.54 -7.98
C LYS A 52 14.43 1.48 -7.38
N VAL A 53 13.86 0.58 -6.59
CA VAL A 53 14.58 -0.56 -6.01
C VAL A 53 14.94 -1.56 -7.11
N ILE A 54 16.23 -1.64 -7.46
CA ILE A 54 16.76 -2.62 -8.42
C ILE A 54 17.17 -3.87 -7.66
N THR A 55 16.48 -5.00 -7.90
CA THR A 55 16.70 -6.26 -7.17
C THR A 55 18.04 -6.92 -7.49
N SER A 56 18.57 -6.72 -8.68
CA SER A 56 19.87 -7.24 -9.12
C SER A 56 20.49 -6.33 -10.19
N LYS A 57 21.83 -6.26 -10.22
CA LYS A 57 22.57 -5.49 -11.25
C LYS A 57 22.30 -5.98 -12.69
N MET A 58 21.80 -7.21 -12.85
CA MET A 58 21.44 -7.79 -14.15
C MET A 58 19.93 -7.76 -14.42
N TYR A 59 19.18 -6.96 -13.66
CA TYR A 59 17.76 -6.80 -13.91
C TYR A 59 17.55 -6.01 -15.21
N GLU A 60 17.02 -6.67 -16.24
CA GLU A 60 16.50 -6.04 -17.46
C GLU A 60 14.97 -5.95 -17.37
N GLU A 61 14.44 -4.82 -17.83
CA GLU A 61 13.04 -4.41 -17.74
C GLU A 61 12.29 -4.67 -19.05
#